data_AF-A0A392QGE6-F1
#
_entry.id   AF-A0A392QGE6-F1
#
_cell.length_a   1.000
_cell.length_b   1.000
_cell.length_c   1.000
_cell.angle_alpha   90.00
_cell.angle_beta   90.00
_cell.angle_gamma   90.00
#
_symmetry.space_group_name_H-M   'P 1'
#
loop_
_entity.id
_entity.type
_entity.pdbx_description
1 polymer ?
#
loop_
_entity_poly.entity_id
_entity_poly.type
_entity_poly.pdbx_seq_one_letter_code
_entity_poly.pdbx_strand_id
1 'polypeptide(L)' 'MFTAVGVEKTYERNGTQSKMVVVELDNDGYKFKCTLFGSYVDILNSYLASGETENVVVVILLAKVKIFQ' A
#
# COMPACT_ATOMS: atom_id res chain seq x y z
N MET A 1 10.94 -3.91 5.03
CA MET A 1 11.35 -3.30 3.76
C MET A 1 10.15 -3.14 2.85
N PHE A 2 10.02 -1.98 2.23
CA PHE A 2 9.10 -1.74 1.13
C PHE A 2 9.67 -2.31 -0.17
N THR A 3 8.99 -3.28 -0.78
CA THR A 3 9.59 -4.07 -1.88
C THR A 3 8.96 -3.84 -3.24
N ALA A 4 7.64 -3.59 -3.29
CA ALA A 4 6.96 -3.35 -4.56
C ALA A 4 5.68 -2.54 -4.39
N VAL A 5 5.29 -1.87 -5.48
CA VAL A 5 4.03 -1.15 -5.62
C VAL A 5 3.28 -1.72 -6.80
N GLY A 6 2.04 -2.13 -6.56
CA GLY A 6 1.12 -2.56 -7.60
C GLY A 6 0.60 -1.39 -8.42
N VAL A 7 -0.18 -1.72 -9.46
CA VAL A 7 -0.87 -0.71 -10.27
C VAL A 7 -2.01 -0.09 -9.46
N GLU A 8 -2.11 1.24 -9.47
CA GLU A 8 -3.26 1.97 -8.92
C GLU A 8 -4.54 1.59 -9.67
N LYS A 9 -5.62 1.36 -8.92
CA LYS A 9 -6.93 0.97 -9.46
C LYS A 9 -8.04 1.74 -8.76
N THR A 10 -9.17 1.88 -9.43
CA THR A 10 -10.41 2.32 -8.79
C THR A 10 -11.07 1.12 -8.10
N TYR A 11 -11.40 1.30 -6.83
CA TYR A 11 -12.17 0.37 -6.01
C TYR A 11 -13.55 0.95 -5.75
N GLU A 12 -14.60 0.21 -6.09
CA GLU A 12 -15.98 0.58 -5.79
C GLU A 12 -16.52 -0.25 -4.63
N ARG A 13 -17.17 0.42 -3.67
CA ARG A 13 -17.92 -0.22 -2.60
C ARG A 13 -19.14 0.61 -2.26
N ASN A 14 -20.31 -0.02 -2.27
CA ASN A 14 -21.59 0.61 -1.93
C ASN A 14 -21.86 1.89 -2.76
N GLY A 15 -21.54 1.86 -4.07
CA GLY A 15 -21.69 3.02 -4.96
C GLY A 15 -20.69 4.15 -4.73
N THR A 16 -19.75 4.01 -3.79
CA THR A 16 -18.64 4.96 -3.58
C THR A 16 -17.38 4.42 -4.23
N GLN A 17 -16.72 5.25 -5.03
CA GLN A 17 -15.43 4.93 -5.65
C GLN A 17 -14.29 5.50 -4.80
N SER A 18 -13.18 4.76 -4.72
CA SER A 18 -11.95 5.16 -4.04
C SER A 18 -10.73 4.65 -4.79
N LYS A 19 -9.61 5.36 -4.72
CA LYS A 19 -8.33 4.85 -5.21
C LYS A 19 -7.89 3.65 -4.36
N MET A 20 -7.20 2.70 -4.97
CA MET A 20 -6.67 1.52 -4.32
C MET A 20 -5.31 1.18 -4.92
N VAL A 21 -4.33 0.88 -4.07
CA VAL A 21 -3.06 0.28 -4.49
C VAL A 21 -2.66 -0.80 -3.50
N VAL A 22 -1.99 -1.83 -4.00
CA VAL A 22 -1.40 -2.89 -3.17
C VAL A 22 0.09 -2.67 -3.11
N VAL A 23 0.65 -2.63 -1.90
CA VAL A 23 2.09 -2.60 -1.68
C VAL A 23 2.55 -3.92 -1.10
N GLU A 24 3.75 -4.34 -1.47
CA GLU A 24 4.41 -5.53 -0.92
C GLU A 24 5.46 -5.11 0.09
N LEU A 25 5.45 -5.79 1.22
CA LEU A 25 6.33 -5.54 2.36
C LEU A 25 7.00 -6.84 2.76
N ASP A 26 8.29 -6.77 3.05
CA ASP A 26 9.09 -7.87 3.60
C ASP A 26 9.58 -7.50 4.99
N ASN A 27 9.38 -8.37 5.98
CA ASN A 27 9.98 -8.22 7.29
C ASN A 27 10.68 -9.53 7.67
N ASP A 28 12.01 -9.56 7.60
CA ASP A 28 12.83 -10.74 7.89
C ASP A 28 12.36 -12.01 7.14
N GLY A 29 12.03 -11.85 5.85
CA GLY A 29 11.56 -12.94 4.99
C GLY A 29 10.05 -13.23 5.08
N TYR A 30 9.33 -12.60 6.02
CA TYR A 30 7.88 -12.62 6.05
C TYR A 30 7.32 -11.59 5.05
N LYS A 31 6.77 -12.09 3.94
CA LYS A 31 6.17 -11.27 2.89
C LYS A 31 4.68 -11.10 3.12
N PHE A 32 4.21 -9.85 3.12
CA PHE A 32 2.79 -9.53 3.23
C PHE A 32 2.40 -8.39 2.29
N LYS A 33 1.12 -8.41 1.90
CA LYS A 33 0.52 -7.40 1.04
C LYS A 33 -0.31 -6.46 1.90
N CYS A 34 -0.14 -5.15 1.70
CA CYS A 34 -0.97 -4.13 2.32
C CYS A 34 -1.74 -3.39 1.23
N THR A 35 -3.06 -3.30 1.38
CA THR A 35 -3.90 -2.49 0.49
C THR A 35 -4.11 -1.11 1.10
N LEU A 36 -3.73 -0.08 0.37
CA LEU A 36 -4.00 1.31 0.69
C LEU A 36 -5.19 1.81 -0.12
N PHE A 37 -5.95 2.74 0.46
CA PHE A 37 -7.13 3.33 -0.17
C PHE A 37 -7.13 4.86 -0.09
N GLY A 38 -7.84 5.51 -1.01
CA GLY A 38 -8.08 6.95 -0.98
C GLY A 38 -6.79 7.77 -0.93
N SER A 39 -6.74 8.75 -0.01
CA SER A 39 -5.62 9.68 0.12
C SER A 39 -4.28 9.02 0.43
N TYR A 40 -4.26 7.82 1.01
CA TYR A 40 -3.00 7.08 1.22
C TYR A 40 -2.33 6.69 -0.09
N VAL A 41 -3.10 6.51 -1.17
CA VAL A 41 -2.55 6.29 -2.52
C VAL A 41 -1.86 7.54 -3.02
N ASP A 42 -2.47 8.72 -2.82
CA ASP A 42 -1.90 10.00 -3.23
C ASP A 42 -0.63 10.35 -2.46
N ILE A 43 -0.62 10.08 -1.15
CA ILE A 43 0.56 10.27 -0.29
C ILE A 43 1.68 9.32 -0.73
N LEU A 44 1.36 8.05 -0.99
CA LEU A 44 2.34 7.09 -1.48
C LEU A 44 2.94 7.55 -2.82
N ASN A 45 2.11 7.93 -3.79
CA ASN A 45 2.58 8.38 -5.09
C ASN A 45 3.46 9.63 -4.99
N SER A 46 3.09 10.56 -4.10
CA SER A 46 3.90 11.77 -3.84
C SER A 46 5.25 11.42 -3.23
N TYR A 47 5.29 10.45 -2.30
CA TYR A 47 6.54 9.93 -1.74
C TYR A 47 7.41 9.26 -2.81
N LEU A 48 6.84 8.39 -3.63
CA LEU A 48 7.58 7.72 -4.72
C LEU A 48 8.15 8.71 -5.75
N ALA A 49 7.39 9.77 -6.05
CA ALA A 49 7.83 10.82 -6.97
C ALA A 49 9.02 11.64 -6.43
N SER A 50 9.29 11.62 -5.12
CA SER A 50 10.48 12.26 -4.54
C SER A 50 11.80 11.55 -4.91
N GLY A 51 11.72 10.29 -5.34
CA GLY A 51 12.89 9.46 -5.69
C GLY A 51 13.60 8.80 -4.50
N GLU A 52 13.26 9.16 -3.25
CA GLU A 52 13.84 8.56 -2.04
C GLU A 52 13.23 7.19 -1.73
N THR A 53 13.64 6.16 -2.47
CA THR A 53 13.02 4.81 -2.39
C THR A 53 13.94 3.72 -1.81
N GLU A 54 15.15 4.08 -1.40
CA GLU A 54 16.09 3.16 -0.76
C GLU A 54 15.83 3.07 0.75
N ASN A 55 15.91 1.85 1.31
CA ASN A 55 15.82 1.57 2.75
C ASN A 55 14.55 2.12 3.45
N VAL A 56 13.44 2.19 2.73
CA VAL A 56 12.17 2.70 3.28
C VAL A 56 11.64 1.82 4.41
N VAL A 57 11.44 2.44 5.56
CA VAL A 57 10.75 1.84 6.71
C VAL A 57 9.28 2.23 6.66
N VAL A 58 8.40 1.22 6.70
CA VAL A 58 6.96 1.42 6.69
C VAL A 58 6.41 1.04 8.05
N VAL A 59 5.72 1.98 8.70
CA VAL A 59 5.01 1.74 9.96
C VAL A 59 3.52 1.70 9.67
N ILE A 60 2.87 0.59 10.03
CA ILE A 60 1.43 0.38 9.82
C ILE A 60 0.77 0.28 11.19
N LEU A 61 -0.14 1.21 11.50
CA LEU A 61 -0.93 1.21 12.73
C LEU A 61 -2.41 1.02 12.40
N LEU A 62 -3.12 0.29 13.29
CA LEU A 62 -4.58 0.10 13.21
C LEU A 62 -5.08 -0.48 11.88
N ALA A 63 -4.24 -1.24 11.16
CA ALA A 63 -4.64 -1.88 9.92
C ALA A 63 -5.59 -3.05 10.16
N LYS A 64 -6.52 -3.22 9.23
CA LYS A 64 -7.37 -4.40 9.18
C LYS A 64 -6.58 -5.60 8.67
N VAL A 65 -6.42 -6.62 9.51
CA VAL A 65 -5.86 -7.91 9.09
C VAL A 65 -6.93 -8.68 8.31
N LYS A 66 -6.55 -9.20 7.14
CA LYS A 66 -7.38 -10.09 6.34
C LYS A 66 -6.54 -11.29 5.90
N ILE A 67 -6.98 -12.48 6.28
CA ILE A 67 -6.43 -13.73 5.77
C ILE A 67 -7.19 -14.01 4.48
N PHE A 68 -6.49 -14.00 3.35
CA PHE A 68 -7.04 -14.42 2.08
C PHE A 68 -6.83 -15.93 1.97
N GLN A 69 -7.92 -16.69 1.80
CA GLN A 69 -7.87 -18.07 1.30
C GLN A 69 -7.75 -18.03 -0.23
#